data_AF-A0A2Z3J987-F1
#
_entry.id   AF-A0A2Z3J987-F1
#
_cell.length_a   1.000
_cell.length_b   1.000
_cell.length_c   1.000
_cell.angle_alpha   90.00
_cell.angle_beta   90.00
_cell.angle_gamma   90.00
#
_symmetry.space_group_name_H-M   'P 1'
#
loop_
_entity.id
_entity.type
_entity.pdbx_description
1 polymer ?
#
loop_
_entity_poly.entity_id
_entity_poly.type
_entity_poly.pdbx_seq_one_letter_code
_entity_poly.pdbx_strand_id
1 'polypeptide(L)'
;MRCPGLPGIHWEAKRTERLRLYEAVEQAGHDAGDKLPVVAHKANHREWLAVLPLSDLLAILRASDYCLTPSSNSEGSNACEAR
;
A
#
# COMPACT_ATOMS: atom_id res chain seq x y z
N MET A 1 2.68 2.64 -16.67
CA MET A 1 3.87 3.52 -16.44
C MET A 1 5.03 2.66 -15.93
N ARG A 2 6.29 2.93 -16.30
CA ARG A 2 7.46 2.19 -15.76
C ARG A 2 8.33 3.12 -14.93
N CYS A 3 8.62 2.75 -13.68
CA CYS A 3 9.48 3.50 -12.77
C CYS A 3 10.82 2.76 -12.62
N PRO A 4 11.94 3.29 -13.14
CA PRO A 4 13.24 2.61 -13.07
C PRO A 4 13.71 2.32 -11.63
N GLY A 5 13.33 3.15 -10.66
CA GLY A 5 13.69 2.96 -9.25
C GLY A 5 12.89 1.86 -8.53
N LEU A 6 11.79 1.38 -9.12
CA LEU A 6 10.91 0.36 -8.53
C LEU A 6 10.52 -0.67 -9.60
N PRO A 7 11.47 -1.48 -10.10
CA PRO A 7 11.25 -2.36 -11.25
C PRO A 7 10.22 -3.47 -11.00
N GLY A 8 10.01 -3.86 -9.74
CA GLY A 8 9.04 -4.88 -9.31
C GLY A 8 7.61 -4.37 -9.16
N ILE A 9 7.34 -3.09 -9.44
CA ILE A 9 6.00 -2.50 -9.33
C ILE A 9 5.47 -2.14 -10.71
N HIS A 10 4.24 -2.55 -10.98
CA HIS A 10 3.45 -2.07 -12.10
C HIS A 10 2.63 -0.85 -11.66
N TRP A 11 2.85 0.30 -12.30
CA TRP A 11 2.15 1.53 -11.99
C TRP A 11 1.07 1.84 -13.03
N GLU A 12 -0.15 1.99 -12.56
CA GLU A 12 -1.28 2.52 -13.32
C GLU A 12 -1.70 3.87 -12.73
N ALA A 13 -1.68 4.93 -13.54
CA ALA A 13 -1.99 6.29 -13.05
C ALA A 13 -3.35 6.75 -13.56
N LYS A 14 -4.27 7.07 -12.65
CA LYS A 14 -5.62 7.55 -12.97
C LYS A 14 -5.89 8.90 -12.33
N ARG A 15 -5.96 9.95 -13.16
CA ARG A 15 -6.40 11.28 -12.74
C ARG A 15 -7.88 11.47 -13.09
N THR A 16 -8.76 11.25 -12.12
CA THR A 16 -10.22 11.32 -12.27
C THR A 16 -10.86 11.68 -10.94
N GLU A 17 -12.00 12.38 -10.99
CA GLU A 17 -12.75 12.72 -9.77
C GLU A 17 -13.37 11.50 -9.10
N ARG A 18 -13.78 10.49 -9.88
CA ARG A 18 -14.38 9.25 -9.38
C ARG A 18 -13.61 8.05 -9.92
N LEU A 19 -12.93 7.36 -9.03
CA LEU A 19 -12.24 6.11 -9.34
C LEU A 19 -13.21 4.93 -9.18
N ARG A 20 -13.35 4.12 -10.22
CA ARG A 20 -13.97 2.80 -10.11
C ARG A 20 -12.94 1.84 -9.52
N LEU A 21 -12.94 1.74 -8.19
CA LEU A 21 -11.85 1.13 -7.41
C LEU A 21 -11.51 -0.29 -7.86
N TYR A 22 -12.49 -1.19 -7.85
CA TYR A 22 -12.28 -2.60 -8.18
C TYR A 22 -11.88 -2.79 -9.64
N GLU A 23 -12.59 -2.17 -10.59
CA GLU A 23 -12.23 -2.21 -12.02
C GLU A 23 -10.79 -1.72 -12.26
N ALA A 24 -10.38 -0.65 -11.58
CA ALA A 24 -9.02 -0.11 -11.73
C ALA A 24 -7.96 -1.05 -11.16
N VAL A 25 -8.22 -1.67 -9.99
CA VAL A 25 -7.30 -2.63 -9.37
C VAL A 25 -7.23 -3.93 -10.17
N GLU A 26 -8.35 -4.43 -10.67
CA GLU A 26 -8.43 -5.62 -11.55
C GLU A 26 -7.66 -5.38 -12.84
N GLN A 27 -7.87 -4.23 -13.50
CA GLN A 27 -7.12 -3.86 -14.70
C GLN A 27 -5.61 -3.81 -14.42
N ALA A 28 -5.20 -3.15 -13.33
CA ALA A 28 -3.80 -3.09 -12.95
C ALA A 28 -3.23 -4.48 -12.65
N GLY A 29 -4.01 -5.37 -12.01
CA GLY A 29 -3.62 -6.75 -11.74
C GLY A 29 -3.40 -7.57 -13.01
N HIS A 30 -4.30 -7.45 -13.99
CA HIS A 30 -4.14 -8.11 -15.29
C HIS A 30 -2.92 -7.62 -16.06
N ASP A 31 -2.62 -6.32 -15.98
CA ASP A 31 -1.48 -5.72 -16.69
C ASP A 31 -0.14 -5.88 -15.96
N ALA A 32 -0.15 -6.26 -14.68
CA ALA A 32 1.04 -6.34 -13.86
C ALA A 32 1.89 -7.59 -14.13
N GLY A 33 1.29 -8.71 -14.56
CA GLY A 33 1.97 -10.00 -14.65
C GLY A 33 2.56 -10.38 -13.29
N ASP A 34 3.87 -10.62 -13.23
CA ASP A 34 4.58 -10.99 -11.99
C ASP A 34 4.92 -9.79 -11.08
N LYS A 35 4.53 -8.57 -11.45
CA LYS A 35 4.82 -7.36 -10.69
C LYS A 35 3.70 -7.06 -9.69
N LEU A 36 4.01 -6.27 -8.68
CA LEU A 36 3.00 -5.74 -7.76
C LEU A 36 2.15 -4.66 -8.47
N PRO A 37 0.82 -4.83 -8.62
CA PRO A 37 -0.05 -3.80 -9.19
C PRO A 37 -0.30 -2.66 -8.20
N VAL A 38 -0.08 -1.42 -8.61
CA VAL A 38 -0.43 -0.22 -7.83
C VAL A 38 -1.13 0.79 -8.71
N VAL A 39 -2.33 1.21 -8.30
CA VAL A 39 -3.06 2.32 -8.92
C VAL A 39 -2.74 3.61 -8.18
N ALA A 40 -2.06 4.55 -8.84
CA ALA A 40 -1.93 5.91 -8.37
C ALA A 40 -3.17 6.72 -8.78
N HIS A 41 -3.96 7.15 -7.81
CA HIS A 41 -5.18 7.94 -8.03
C HIS A 41 -4.99 9.39 -7.61
N LYS A 42 -5.48 10.32 -8.43
CA LYS A 42 -5.58 11.74 -8.10
C LYS A 42 -6.91 12.33 -8.56
N ALA A 43 -7.68 12.84 -7.61
CA ALA A 43 -8.78 13.77 -7.88
C ALA A 43 -8.28 15.22 -7.86
N ASN A 44 -9.05 16.14 -8.45
CA ASN A 44 -8.73 17.56 -8.40
C ASN A 44 -8.68 18.05 -6.94
N HIS A 45 -7.71 18.92 -6.65
CA HIS A 45 -7.45 19.46 -5.31
C HIS A 45 -7.20 18.41 -4.22
N ARG A 46 -6.88 17.16 -4.58
CA ARG A 46 -6.49 16.09 -3.67
C ARG A 46 -5.04 15.66 -3.91
N GLU A 47 -4.43 15.03 -2.93
CA GLU A 47 -3.12 14.39 -3.07
C GLU A 47 -3.18 13.14 -3.96
N TRP A 48 -2.01 12.63 -4.33
CA TRP A 48 -1.92 11.31 -4.97
C TRP A 48 -2.07 10.24 -3.89
N LEU A 49 -2.97 9.28 -4.11
CA LEU A 49 -3.12 8.10 -3.26
C LEU A 49 -2.70 6.85 -4.03
N ALA A 50 -2.09 5.90 -3.33
CA ALA A 50 -1.81 4.58 -3.85
C ALA A 50 -2.92 3.61 -3.42
N VAL A 51 -3.45 2.86 -4.39
CA VAL A 51 -4.46 1.83 -4.17
C VAL A 51 -3.88 0.49 -4.64
N LEU A 52 -3.94 -0.49 -3.75
CA LEU A 52 -3.49 -1.87 -3.95
C LEU A 52 -4.28 -2.81 -3.03
N PRO A 53 -4.31 -4.13 -3.31
CA PRO A 53 -4.88 -5.11 -2.39
C PRO A 53 -4.25 -5.01 -0.99
N LEU A 54 -5.08 -5.12 0.04
CA LEU A 54 -4.62 -5.02 1.43
C LEU A 54 -3.58 -6.09 1.77
N SER A 55 -3.74 -7.31 1.24
CA SER A 55 -2.77 -8.41 1.40
C SER A 55 -1.35 -7.98 1.01
N ASP A 56 -1.23 -7.24 -0.08
CA ASP A 56 0.04 -6.85 -0.65
C ASP A 56 0.67 -5.73 0.17
N LEU A 57 -0.15 -4.76 0.62
CA LEU A 57 0.30 -3.74 1.56
C LEU A 57 0.80 -4.38 2.87
N LEU A 58 0.08 -5.37 3.41
CA LEU A 58 0.51 -6.08 4.62
C LEU A 58 1.81 -6.86 4.40
N ALA A 59 2.00 -7.47 3.23
CA ALA A 59 3.26 -8.14 2.89
C ALA A 59 4.44 -7.15 2.86
N ILE A 60 4.24 -5.97 2.27
CA ILE A 60 5.23 -4.88 2.27
C ILE A 60 5.53 -4.42 3.69
N LEU A 61 4.50 -4.15 4.49
CA LEU A 61 4.67 -3.67 5.86
C LEU A 61 5.43 -4.67 6.73
N ARG A 62 5.14 -5.97 6.61
CA ARG A 62 5.87 -7.04 7.32
C ARG A 62 7.33 -7.14 6.91
N ALA A 63 7.63 -6.87 5.64
CA ALA A 63 9.01 -6.87 5.13
C ALA A 63 9.74 -5.55 5.40
N SER A 64 9.04 -4.52 5.89
CA SER A 64 9.58 -3.20 6.17
C SER A 64 9.90 -3.02 7.65
N ASP A 65 10.83 -2.11 7.95
CA ASP A 65 11.15 -1.72 9.31
C ASP A 65 10.12 -0.74 9.91
N TYR A 66 9.02 -0.45 9.20
CA TYR A 66 8.05 0.58 9.60
C TYR A 66 7.39 0.26 10.96
N CYS A 67 7.14 -1.01 11.23
CA CYS A 67 6.52 -1.47 12.47
C CYS A 67 7.54 -1.70 13.60
N LEU A 68 8.85 -1.49 13.37
CA LEU A 68 9.89 -1.67 14.40
C LEU A 68 10.10 -0.44 15.29
N THR A 69 9.28 0.60 15.13
CA THR A 69 9.34 1.76 16.03
C THR A 69 8.76 1.38 17.40
N PRO A 70 9.56 1.36 18.48
CA PRO A 70 8.98 1.29 19.81
C PRO A 70 8.16 2.56 20.00
N SER A 71 6.86 2.42 20.24
CA SER A 71 6.04 3.51 20.72
C SER A 71 6.65 3.98 22.05
N SER A 72 7.40 5.08 22.02
CA SER A 72 7.83 5.80 23.21
C SER A 72 6.59 6.37 23.89
N ASN A 73 5.92 5.53 24.69
CA ASN A 73 5.10 5.83 25.86
C ASN A 73 4.38 4.56 26.33
N SER A 74 5.06 3.76 27.15
CA SER A 74 4.43 2.99 28.22
C SER A 74 5.44 2.79 29.35
N GLU A 75 5.62 3.84 30.15
CA GLU A 75 6.09 3.64 31.52
C GLU A 75 4.94 2.99 32.31
N GLY A 76 5.13 1.72 32.68
CA GLY A 76 4.58 1.10 33.88
C GLY A 76 3.08 0.76 33.93
N SER A 77 2.75 -0.52 33.73
CA SER A 77 1.94 -1.23 34.74
C SER A 77 2.18 -2.73 34.64
N ASN A 78 2.40 -3.32 35.81
CA ASN A 78 2.57 -4.74 36.09
C ASN A 78 1.33 -5.58 35.77
N ALA A 79 1.57 -6.90 35.71
CA ALA A 79 0.64 -8.04 35.67
C ALA A 79 0.09 -8.40 34.27
N CYS A 80 0.05 -9.66 33.84
CA CYS A 80 0.02 -10.92 34.56
C CYS A 80 0.68 -12.06 33.78
N GLU A 81 1.40 -12.92 34.49
CA GLU A 81 1.52 -14.35 34.19
C GLU A 81 0.11 -14.96 34.10
N ALA A 82 -0.10 -15.78 33.08
CA ALA A 82 -1.14 -16.80 33.09
C ALA A 82 -0.57 -18.07 32.45
N ARG A 83 -0.04 -18.93 33.34
CA ARG A 83 0.01 -20.40 33.32
C ARG A 83 0.19 -21.13 31.99
#